data_AF-A0A1Z8WE20-F1
#
_entry.id   AF-A0A1Z8WE20-F1
#
_cell.length_a   1.000
_cell.length_b   1.000
_cell.length_c   1.000
_cell.angle_alpha   90.00
_cell.angle_beta   90.00
_cell.angle_gamma   90.00
#
_symmetry.space_group_name_H-M   'P 1'
#
loop_
_entity.id
_entity.type
_entity.pdbx_description
1 polymer ?
#
loop_
_entity_poly.entity_id
_entity_poly.type
_entity_poly.pdbx_seq_one_letter_code
_entity_poly.pdbx_strand_id
1 'polypeptide(L)' 'AGSKLVDIKSFDGVKYVAEDGSWLMIRGSGTEPILRVYAESKSMKKARELISIGVKFTKIVYF' A
#
# COMPACT_ATOMS: atom_id res chain seq x y z
N ALA A 1 4.34 -18.39 -0.68
CA ALA A 1 4.11 -17.97 0.72
C ALA A 1 4.14 -16.45 0.79
N GLY A 2 3.20 -15.82 1.50
CA GLY A 2 3.24 -14.37 1.78
C GLY A 2 4.30 -14.04 2.84
N SER A 3 4.85 -12.84 2.81
CA SER A 3 5.79 -12.35 3.84
C SER A 3 5.02 -11.78 5.04
N LYS A 4 5.55 -11.98 6.26
CA LYS A 4 4.94 -11.49 7.50
C LYS A 4 5.02 -9.96 7.57
N LEU A 5 3.95 -9.32 8.06
CA LEU A 5 3.96 -7.89 8.35
C LEU A 5 4.79 -7.62 9.62
N VAL A 6 5.73 -6.69 9.55
CA VAL A 6 6.65 -6.38 10.65
C VAL A 6 6.49 -4.96 11.18
N ASP A 7 5.93 -4.04 10.38
CA ASP A 7 5.72 -2.66 10.80
C ASP A 7 4.52 -2.01 10.08
N ILE A 8 3.87 -1.08 10.76
CA ILE A 8 2.80 -0.23 10.23
C ILE A 8 3.09 1.21 10.64
N LYS A 9 3.24 2.10 9.65
CA LYS A 9 3.41 3.53 9.87
C LYS A 9 2.17 4.30 9.44
N SER A 10 1.56 5.05 10.35
CA SER A 10 0.27 5.74 10.15
C SER A 10 0.34 7.28 10.18
N PHE A 11 1.55 7.86 10.15
CA PHE A 11 1.74 9.31 10.31
C PHE A 11 1.29 10.13 9.07
N ASP A 12 1.41 9.58 7.86
CA ASP A 12 1.11 10.28 6.60
C ASP A 12 0.55 9.30 5.56
N GLY A 13 -0.71 8.91 5.77
CA GLY A 13 -1.27 7.70 5.18
C GLY A 13 -0.89 6.46 5.98
N VAL A 14 -1.11 5.28 5.41
CA VAL A 14 -0.78 4.00 6.05
C VAL A 14 0.23 3.24 5.19
N LYS A 15 1.40 2.96 5.76
CA LYS A 15 2.46 2.16 5.14
C LYS A 15 2.61 0.84 5.88
N TYR A 16 2.38 -0.26 5.16
CA TYR A 16 2.59 -1.64 5.61
C TYR A 16 3.97 -2.11 5.15
N VAL A 17 4.79 -2.60 6.07
CA VAL A 17 6.14 -3.11 5.77
C VAL A 17 6.21 -4.59 6.10
N ALA A 18 6.61 -5.38 5.12
CA ALA A 18 6.81 -6.82 5.26
C ALA A 18 8.27 -7.16 5.60
N GLU A 19 8.47 -8.32 6.22
CA GLU A 19 9.77 -8.83 6.63
C GLU A 19 10.75 -9.00 5.45
N ASP A 20 10.24 -9.28 4.26
CA ASP A 20 11.05 -9.43 3.05
C ASP A 20 11.52 -8.08 2.45
N GLY A 21 11.18 -6.96 3.08
CA GLY A 21 11.49 -5.60 2.67
C GLY A 21 10.45 -4.98 1.72
N SER A 22 9.48 -5.77 1.23
CA SER A 22 8.39 -5.22 0.43
C SER A 22 7.48 -4.34 1.27
N TRP A 23 6.85 -3.33 0.65
CA TRP A 23 5.92 -2.47 1.35
C TRP A 23 4.79 -1.98 0.44
N LEU A 24 3.67 -1.62 1.07
CA LEU A 24 2.49 -1.03 0.45
C LEU A 24 2.14 0.25 1.22
N MET A 25 1.91 1.35 0.53
CA MET A 25 1.53 2.62 1.15
C MET A 25 0.28 3.19 0.48
N ILE A 26 -0.68 3.60 1.30
CA ILE A 26 -1.91 4.26 0.88
C ILE A 26 -1.93 5.64 1.52
N ARG A 27 -2.07 6.70 0.71
CA ARG A 27 -2.02 8.07 1.19
C ARG A 27 -3.02 8.95 0.45
N GLY A 28 -3.78 9.76 1.19
CA GLY A 28 -4.59 10.83 0.63
C GLY A 28 -3.72 11.98 0.14
N SER A 29 -4.04 12.55 -1.02
CA SER A 29 -3.44 13.82 -1.41
C SER A 29 -4.00 14.95 -0.56
N GLY A 30 -3.15 15.82 -0.02
CA GLY A 30 -3.60 16.99 0.76
C GLY A 30 -4.16 18.14 -0.09
N THR A 31 -3.89 18.12 -1.40
CA THR A 31 -4.24 19.22 -2.32
C THR A 31 -5.22 18.81 -3.42
N GLU A 32 -5.48 17.52 -3.58
CA GLU A 32 -6.30 16.97 -4.66
C GLU A 32 -7.24 15.91 -4.09
N PRO A 33 -8.45 15.74 -4.64
CA PRO A 33 -9.39 14.71 -4.20
C PRO A 33 -9.01 13.32 -4.75
N ILE A 34 -7.75 12.90 -4.53
CA ILE A 34 -7.22 11.63 -5.01
C ILE A 34 -6.53 10.85 -3.89
N LEU A 35 -6.57 9.53 -4.02
CA LEU A 35 -5.84 8.61 -3.17
C LEU A 35 -4.68 8.00 -3.97
N ARG A 36 -3.49 8.00 -3.39
CA ARG A 36 -2.29 7.43 -4.00
C ARG A 36 -1.95 6.10 -3.34
N VAL A 37 -1.64 5.10 -4.17
CA VAL A 37 -1.21 3.78 -3.75
C VAL A 37 0.19 3.54 -4.31
N TYR A 38 1.12 3.22 -3.44
CA TYR A 38 2.52 2.95 -3.78
C TYR A 38 2.89 1.56 -3.29
N ALA A 39 3.73 0.85 -4.04
CA ALA A 39 4.27 -0.42 -3.59
C ALA A 39 5.70 -0.61 -4.09
N GLU A 40 6.48 -1.30 -3.28
CA GLU A 40 7.83 -1.73 -3.61
C GLU A 40 7.99 -3.20 -3.25
N SER A 41 8.71 -3.93 -4.09
CA SER A 41 9.03 -5.33 -3.85
C SER A 41 10.23 -5.73 -4.70
N LYS A 42 10.75 -6.94 -4.45
CA LYS A 42 11.88 -7.54 -5.19
C LYS A 42 11.56 -7.87 -6.66
N SER A 43 10.30 -7.77 -7.08
CA SER A 43 9.92 -7.94 -8.48
C SER A 43 8.74 -7.05 -8.87
N MET A 44 8.72 -6.63 -10.13
CA MET A 44 7.61 -5.85 -10.70
C MET A 44 6.27 -6.58 -10.62
N LYS A 45 6.27 -7.92 -10.73
CA LYS A 45 5.06 -8.75 -10.58
C LYS A 45 4.47 -8.58 -9.17
N LYS A 46 5.29 -8.77 -8.12
CA LYS A 46 4.85 -8.59 -6.73
C LYS A 46 4.41 -7.15 -6.45
N ALA A 47 5.14 -6.16 -6.95
CA ALA A 47 4.75 -4.76 -6.80
C ALA A 47 3.35 -4.49 -7.41
N ARG A 48 3.07 -5.03 -8.61
CA ARG A 48 1.72 -4.92 -9.23
C ARG A 48 0.64 -5.64 -8.42
N GLU A 49 0.95 -6.81 -7.87
CA GLU A 49 0.03 -7.53 -6.98
C GLU A 49 -0.29 -6.69 -5.72
N LEU A 50 0.71 -6.08 -5.10
CA LEU A 50 0.53 -5.17 -3.95
C LEU A 50 -0.31 -3.94 -4.30
N ILE A 51 -0.06 -3.31 -5.46
CA ILE A 51 -0.91 -2.19 -5.94
C ILE A 51 -2.36 -2.64 -6.11
N SER A 52 -2.60 -3.80 -6.74
CA SER A 52 -3.95 -4.33 -6.93
C SER A 52 -4.67 -4.57 -5.60
N ILE A 53 -3.96 -5.11 -4.61
CA ILE A 53 -4.44 -5.27 -3.23
C ILE A 53 -4.80 -3.90 -2.62
N GLY A 54 -3.89 -2.93 -2.71
CA GLY A 54 -4.11 -1.57 -2.20
C GLY A 54 -5.34 -0.92 -2.82
N VAL A 55 -5.47 -0.95 -4.15
CA VAL A 55 -6.64 -0.38 -4.87
C VAL A 55 -7.94 -1.11 -4.50
N LYS A 56 -7.91 -2.42 -4.27
CA LYS A 56 -9.09 -3.17 -3.84
C LYS A 56 -9.58 -2.71 -2.47
N PHE A 57 -8.67 -2.46 -1.51
CA PHE A 57 -9.04 -1.93 -0.21
C PHE A 57 -9.69 -0.55 -0.30
N THR A 58 -9.28 0.27 -1.26
CA THR A 58 -9.72 1.67 -1.36
C THR A 58 -11.00 1.86 -2.16
N LYS A 59 -11.45 0.85 -2.90
CA LYS A 59 -12.77 0.86 -3.57
C LYS A 59 -13.94 0.72 -2.61
N ILE A 60 -13.71 0.32 -1.36
CA ILE A 60 -14.73 0.19 -0.31
C ILE A 60 -14.73 1.48 0.54
N VAL A 61 -14.85 2.62 -0.11
CA VAL A 61 -15.06 3.91 0.55
C VAL A 61 -16.31 4.52 -0.10
N TYR A 62 -17.46 4.23 0.50
CA TYR A 62 -18.70 4.93 0.19
C TYR A 62 -18.63 6.29 0.90
N PHE A 63 -18.82 7.38 0.16
CA PHE A 63 -19.13 8.69 0.74
C PHE A 63 -20.62 8.73 1.10
#